data_AF-A0A936U550-F1
#
_entry.id   AF-A0A936U550-F1
#
_cell.length_a   1.000
_cell.length_b   1.000
_cell.length_c   1.000
_cell.angle_alpha   90.00
_cell.angle_beta   90.00
_cell.angle_gamma   90.00
#
_symmetry.space_group_name_H-M   'P 1'
#
loop_
_entity.id
_entity.type
_entity.pdbx_description
1 polymer ?
#
loop_
_entity_poly.entity_id
_entity_poly.type
_entity_poly.pdbx_seq_one_letter_code
_entity_poly.pdbx_strand_id
1 'polypeptide(L)' 'MEDTFNAMGLAIGVAFLFIFMVLASQFESLIHPFTLMVSVPLAMVGAILALAMTGNSISMGSLIGIIC' A
#
# COMPACT_ATOMS: atom_id res chain seq x y z
N MET A 1 -18.73 -7.18 -7.88
CA MET A 1 -17.83 -6.01 -7.82
C MET A 1 -17.49 -5.70 -6.36
N GLU A 2 -18.47 -5.73 -5.44
CA GLU A 2 -18.23 -5.67 -3.99
C GLU A 2 -17.32 -6.80 -3.47
N ASP A 3 -17.50 -8.04 -3.90
CA ASP A 3 -16.65 -9.16 -3.46
C ASP A 3 -15.17 -8.95 -3.83
N THR A 4 -14.91 -8.41 -5.01
CA THR A 4 -13.54 -8.11 -5.48
C THR A 4 -12.93 -6.98 -4.66
N PHE A 5 -13.70 -5.93 -4.36
CA PHE A 5 -13.24 -4.81 -3.54
C PHE A 5 -12.94 -5.25 -2.10
N ASN A 6 -13.78 -6.14 -1.56
CA ASN A 6 -13.60 -6.74 -0.24
C ASN A 6 -12.36 -7.66 -0.20
N ALA A 7 -12.16 -8.49 -1.23
CA ALA A 7 -10.99 -9.34 -1.36
C ALA A 7 -9.69 -8.53 -1.49
N MET A 8 -9.71 -7.41 -2.23
CA MET A 8 -8.57 -6.49 -2.32
C MET A 8 -8.28 -5.81 -0.98
N GLY A 9 -9.30 -5.33 -0.27
CA GLY A 9 -9.14 -4.75 1.07
C GLY A 9 -8.50 -5.74 2.05
N LEU A 10 -8.94 -7.00 2.02
CA LEU A 10 -8.37 -8.06 2.85
C LEU A 10 -6.94 -8.40 2.44
N ALA A 11 -6.65 -8.50 1.14
CA ALA A 11 -5.31 -8.72 0.61
C ALA A 11 -4.33 -7.61 1.02
N ILE A 12 -4.75 -6.34 0.99
CA ILE A 12 -3.94 -5.20 1.45
C ILE A 12 -3.63 -5.33 2.93
N GLY A 13 -4.62 -5.64 3.77
CA GLY A 13 -4.42 -5.81 5.21
C GLY A 13 -3.42 -6.93 5.54
N VAL A 14 -3.53 -8.06 4.84
CA VAL A 14 -2.60 -9.19 5.00
C VAL A 14 -1.21 -8.85 4.47
N ALA A 15 -1.10 -8.21 3.30
CA ALA A 15 0.18 -7.79 2.74
C ALA A 15 0.90 -6.80 3.66
N PHE A 16 0.18 -5.84 4.25
CA PHE A 16 0.72 -4.90 5.22
C PHE A 16 1.28 -5.66 6.43
N LEU A 17 0.50 -6.57 7.03
CA LEU A 17 0.96 -7.36 8.17
C LEU A 17 2.20 -8.21 7.83
N PHE A 18 2.24 -8.78 6.63
CA PHE A 18 3.37 -9.59 6.16
C PHE A 18 4.64 -8.74 5.97
N ILE A 19 4.53 -7.58 5.33
CA ILE A 19 5.63 -6.63 5.15
C ILE A 19 6.15 -6.18 6.53
N PHE A 20 5.27 -5.90 7.48
CA PHE A 20 5.67 -5.52 8.85
C PHE A 20 6.54 -6.60 9.49
N MET A 21 6.09 -7.86 9.45
CA MET A 21 6.82 -8.99 10.02
C MET A 21 8.17 -9.21 9.33
N VAL A 22 8.21 -9.14 8.00
CA VAL A 22 9.44 -9.28 7.22
C VAL A 22 10.44 -8.18 7.59
N LEU A 23 10.00 -6.92 7.63
CA LEU A 23 10.87 -5.79 8.00
C LEU A 23 11.32 -5.88 9.45
N ALA A 24 10.43 -6.28 10.37
CA ALA A 24 10.76 -6.46 11.79
C ALA A 24 11.83 -7.54 11.98
N SER A 25 11.72 -8.65 11.26
CA SER A 25 12.73 -9.71 11.24
C SER A 25 14.03 -9.26 10.58
N GLN A 26 13.98 -8.35 9.60
CA GLN A 26 15.15 -7.91 8.85
C GLN A 26 16.00 -6.89 9.61
N PHE A 27 15.37 -5.99 10.36
CA PHE A 27 16.04 -4.93 11.11
C PHE A 27 16.30 -5.29 12.58
N GLU A 28 15.89 -6.49 13.03
CA GLU A 28 15.88 -6.91 14.44
C GLU A 28 15.25 -5.86 15.38
N SER A 29 14.35 -5.04 14.84
CA SER A 29 13.83 -3.84 15.48
C SER A 29 12.39 -3.62 15.05
N LEU A 30 11.54 -3.28 16.01
CA LEU A 30 10.12 -2.98 15.78
C LEU A 30 9.88 -1.51 15.42
N ILE A 31 10.86 -0.64 15.64
CA ILE A 31 10.73 0.81 15.38
C ILE A 31 10.96 1.10 13.90
N HIS A 32 12.01 0.53 13.28
CA HIS A 32 12.30 0.77 11.87
C HIS A 32 11.15 0.37 10.91
N PRO A 33 10.49 -0.79 11.06
CA PRO A 33 9.32 -1.17 10.29
C PRO A 33 8.16 -0.19 10.46
N PHE A 34 7.93 0.27 11.68
CA PHE A 34 6.85 1.20 11.97
C PHE A 34 7.04 2.53 11.24
N THR A 35 8.25 3.09 11.26
CA THR A 35 8.57 4.33 10.56
C THR A 35 8.43 4.20 9.04
N LEU A 36 8.83 3.05 8.47
CA LEU A 36 8.63 2.74 7.05
C LEU A 36 7.14 2.62 6.70
N MET A 37 6.33 2.06 7.59
CA MET A 37 4.89 1.97 7.35
C MET A 37 4.17 3.31 7.38
N VAL A 38 4.67 4.27 8.15
CA VAL A 38 4.15 5.64 8.16
C VAL A 38 4.47 6.39 6.85
N SER A 39 5.52 6.00 6.12
CA SER A 39 5.82 6.60 4.81
C SER A 39 4.95 6.04 3.68
N VAL A 40 4.34 4.86 3.84
CA VAL A 40 3.46 4.25 2.83
C VAL A 40 2.22 5.13 2.52
N PRO A 41 1.47 5.66 3.50
CA PRO A 41 0.41 6.63 3.23
C PRO A 41 0.88 7.87 2.48
N LEU A 42 2.08 8.36 2.79
CA LEU A 42 2.65 9.52 2.11
C LEU A 42 2.97 9.20 0.64
N ALA A 43 3.49 8.00 0.36
CA ALA A 43 3.72 7.53 -1.00
C ALA A 43 2.43 7.39 -1.80
N MET A 44 1.33 6.93 -1.17
CA MET A 44 0.01 6.88 -1.82
C MET A 44 -0.47 8.26 -2.26
N VAL A 45 -0.26 9.30 -1.44
CA VAL A 45 -0.61 10.68 -1.83
C VAL A 45 0.18 11.11 -3.07
N GLY A 46 1.48 10.80 -3.12
CA GLY A 46 2.31 11.04 -4.30
C GLY A 46 1.82 10.32 -5.54
N ALA A 47 1.41 9.05 -5.41
CA ALA A 47 0.86 8.27 -6.52
C ALA A 47 -0.46 8.83 -7.03
N ILE A 48 -1.38 9.22 -6.13
CA ILE A 48 -2.66 9.85 -6.50
C ILE A 48 -2.42 11.19 -7.21
N LEU A 49 -1.47 12.00 -6.73
CA LEU A 49 -1.08 13.25 -7.39
C LEU A 49 -0.50 13.00 -8.79
N ALA A 50 0.35 11.99 -8.96
CA ALA A 50 0.89 11.63 -10.28
C ALA A 50 -0.22 11.15 -11.24
N LEU A 51 -1.17 10.35 -10.75
CA LEU A 51 -2.35 9.94 -11.50
C LEU A 51 -3.21 11.14 -11.92
N ALA A 52 -3.43 12.09 -11.00
CA ALA A 52 -4.16 13.32 -11.28
C ALA A 52 -3.45 14.20 -12.32
N MET A 53 -2.12 14.32 -12.25
CA MET A 53 -1.32 15.06 -13.25
C MET A 53 -1.34 14.39 -14.63
N THR A 54 -1.41 13.06 -14.68
CA THR A 54 -1.46 12.29 -15.94
C THR A 54 -2.88 12.23 -16.53
N GLY A 55 -3.89 12.78 -15.85
CA GLY A 55 -5.29 12.76 -16.28
C GLY A 55 -5.93 11.36 -16.23
N ASN A 56 -5.30 10.40 -15.55
CA ASN A 56 -5.81 9.04 -15.41
C ASN A 56 -6.77 8.96 -14.22
N SER A 57 -7.92 8.30 -14.40
CA SER A 57 -8.89 8.05 -13.34
C SER A 57 -8.43 6.92 -12.42
N ILE A 58 -8.89 6.94 -11.15
CA ILE A 58 -8.72 5.82 -10.24
C ILE A 58 -9.50 4.61 -10.79
N SER A 59 -8.78 3.66 -11.36
CA SER A 59 -9.28 2.41 -11.92
C SER A 59 -8.73 1.20 -11.16
N MET A 60 -9.25 0.01 -11.40
CA MET A 60 -8.73 -1.22 -10.80
C MET A 60 -7.23 -1.40 -11.09
N GLY A 61 -6.78 -1.05 -12.30
CA GLY A 61 -5.37 -1.09 -12.69
C GLY A 61 -4.51 -0.08 -11.94
N SER A 62 -5.01 1.14 -11.70
CA SER A 62 -4.27 2.12 -10.90
C SER A 62 -4.25 1.74 -9.41
N LEU A 63 -5.31 1.12 -8.88
CA LEU A 63 -5.33 0.61 -7.52
C LEU A 63 -4.25 -0.46 -7.32
N ILE A 64 -4.16 -1.41 -8.25
CA ILE A 64 -3.11 -2.44 -8.24
C ILE A 64 -1.73 -1.77 -8.27
N GLY A 65 -1.51 -0.78 -9.14
CA GLY A 65 -0.23 -0.07 -9.23
C GLY A 65 0.12 0.83 -8.03
N ILE A 66 -0.86 1.27 -7.23
CA ILE A 66 -0.61 2.00 -5.98
C ILE A 66 -0.21 1.03 -4.86
N ILE A 67 -0.67 -0.22 -4.93
CA ILE A 67 -0.47 -1.24 -3.90
C ILE A 67 0.82 -2.05 -4.12
N CYS A 68 1.18 -2.32 -5.37
CA CYS A 68 2.39 -3.06 -5.76
C CYS A 68 3.65 -2.19 -5.71
#